data_AF-A0AAP8N7Q1-F1
#
_entry.id   AF-A0AAP8N7Q1-F1
#
_cell.length_a   1.000
_cell.length_b   1.000
_cell.length_c   1.000
_cell.angle_alpha   90.00
_cell.angle_beta   90.00
_cell.angle_gamma   90.00
#
_symmetry.space_group_name_H-M   'P 1'
#
loop_
_entity.id
_entity.type
_entity.pdbx_description
1 polymer ?
#
loop_
_entity_poly.entity_id
_entity_poly.type
_entity_poly.pdbx_seq_one_letter_code
_entity_poly.pdbx_strand_id
1 'polypeptide(L)'
;MKTSSFLLGCVLLFAGIAQAAEKPVIRIGARVFTEQTLLAEITSQYLRTKGYDTQVTGGLGSNLARSAHESGQLDMLWEYTGVSLVAYNHVTEKLDSAQSYA
;
A
#
# COMPACT_ATOMS: atom_id res chain seq x y z
N MET A 1 -46.37 -22.00 -7.27
CA MET A 1 -45.81 -20.97 -8.16
C MET A 1 -45.53 -19.65 -7.43
N LYS A 2 -46.47 -19.09 -6.65
CA LYS A 2 -46.27 -17.80 -5.94
C LYS A 2 -45.20 -17.83 -4.83
N THR A 3 -45.03 -18.96 -4.14
CA THR A 3 -44.03 -19.16 -3.06
C THR A 3 -42.60 -19.26 -3.58
N SER A 4 -42.38 -19.92 -4.72
CA SER A 4 -41.06 -20.01 -5.37
C SER A 4 -40.58 -18.67 -5.91
N SER A 5 -41.49 -17.83 -6.43
CA SER A 5 -41.15 -16.47 -6.87
C SER A 5 -40.77 -15.54 -5.71
N PHE A 6 -41.35 -15.75 -4.53
CA PHE A 6 -41.02 -14.98 -3.33
C PHE A 6 -39.63 -15.34 -2.77
N LEU A 7 -39.31 -16.64 -2.72
CA LEU A 7 -37.98 -17.12 -2.32
C LEU A 7 -36.88 -16.64 -3.28
N LEU A 8 -37.13 -16.64 -4.59
CA LEU A 8 -36.18 -16.14 -5.58
C LEU A 8 -35.97 -14.62 -5.46
N GLY A 9 -37.02 -13.86 -5.16
CA GLY A 9 -36.94 -12.42 -4.88
C GLY A 9 -36.11 -12.10 -3.63
N CYS A 10 -36.26 -12.87 -2.55
CA CYS A 10 -35.44 -12.73 -1.35
C CYS A 10 -33.95 -13.03 -1.61
N VAL A 11 -33.63 -14.06 -2.39
CA VAL A 11 -32.23 -14.39 -2.75
C VAL A 11 -31.58 -13.28 -3.57
N LEU A 12 -32.30 -12.68 -4.53
CA LEU A 12 -31.80 -11.56 -5.33
C LEU A 12 -31.63 -10.28 -4.50
N LEU A 13 -32.52 -10.03 -3.53
CA LEU A 13 -32.39 -8.92 -2.58
C LEU A 13 -31.17 -9.09 -1.67
N PHE A 14 -30.87 -10.30 -1.18
CA PHE A 14 -29.68 -10.59 -0.36
C PHE A 14 -28.37 -10.53 -1.16
N ALA A 15 -28.38 -10.91 -2.44
CA ALA A 15 -27.21 -10.77 -3.31
C ALA A 15 -26.83 -9.30 -3.56
N GLY A 16 -27.80 -8.38 -3.56
CA GLY A 16 -27.57 -6.94 -3.76
C GLY A 16 -26.90 -6.21 -2.60
N ILE A 17 -26.94 -6.77 -1.38
CA ILE A 17 -26.37 -6.14 -0.16
C ILE A 17 -24.91 -6.56 0.05
N ALA A 18 -24.45 -7.64 -0.60
CA ALA A 18 -23.16 -8.27 -0.33
C ALA A 18 -21.96 -7.64 -1.05
N GLN A 19 -22.14 -6.56 -1.83
CA GLN A 19 -21.11 -6.07 -2.75
C GLN A 19 -20.44 -4.74 -2.33
N ALA A 20 -20.47 -4.38 -1.05
CA ALA A 20 -19.57 -3.35 -0.52
C ALA A 20 -18.32 -4.04 0.03
N ALA A 21 -17.37 -4.39 -0.84
CA ALA A 21 -16.08 -4.88 -0.38
C ALA A 21 -15.39 -3.78 0.43
N GLU A 22 -15.06 -4.07 1.69
CA GLU A 22 -14.26 -3.17 2.51
C GLU A 22 -12.93 -2.87 1.80
N LYS A 23 -12.48 -1.60 1.87
CA LYS A 23 -11.20 -1.22 1.28
C LYS A 23 -10.09 -2.00 1.99
N PRO A 24 -9.07 -2.47 1.26
CA PRO A 24 -7.95 -3.17 1.90
C PRO A 24 -7.21 -2.23 2.84
N VAL A 25 -6.73 -2.78 3.95
CA VAL A 25 -5.79 -2.10 4.85
C VAL A 25 -4.47 -1.91 4.11
N ILE A 26 -3.94 -0.67 4.08
CA ILE A 26 -2.65 -0.36 3.47
C ILE A 26 -1.55 -0.42 4.54
N ARG A 27 -0.59 -1.32 4.37
CA ARG A 27 0.54 -1.53 5.27
C ARG A 27 1.73 -0.70 4.82
N ILE A 28 2.09 0.31 5.60
CA ILE A 28 3.11 1.30 5.29
C ILE A 28 4.33 1.03 6.17
N GLY A 29 5.50 0.82 5.59
CA GLY A 29 6.73 0.69 6.35
C GLY A 29 7.43 2.04 6.57
N ALA A 30 8.11 2.17 7.70
CA ALA A 30 9.03 3.27 7.98
C ALA A 30 10.38 2.72 8.44
N ARG A 31 11.45 3.25 7.85
CA ARG A 31 12.81 2.95 8.29
C ARG A 31 13.15 3.66 9.60
N VAL A 32 14.29 3.32 10.20
CA VAL A 32 14.78 3.90 11.46
C VAL A 32 15.10 5.41 11.40
N PHE A 33 14.92 6.07 10.25
CA PHE A 33 15.14 7.51 10.09
C PHE A 33 13.90 8.31 10.51
N THR A 34 14.09 9.43 11.21
CA THR A 34 12.98 10.31 11.64
C THR A 34 12.09 10.75 10.47
N GLU A 35 12.70 11.10 9.33
CA GLU A 35 11.97 11.50 8.12
C GLU A 35 11.04 10.39 7.62
N GLN A 36 11.49 9.14 7.65
CA GLN A 36 10.71 8.01 7.16
C GLN A 36 9.49 7.75 8.05
N THR A 37 9.63 7.91 9.37
CA THR A 37 8.49 7.87 10.30
C THR A 37 7.50 9.00 10.02
N LEU A 38 7.99 10.23 9.80
CA LEU A 38 7.13 11.36 9.48
C LEU A 38 6.38 11.16 8.16
N LEU A 39 7.08 10.76 7.10
CA LEU A 39 6.48 10.53 5.78
C LEU A 39 5.44 9.40 5.82
N ALA A 40 5.73 8.29 6.50
CA ALA A 40 4.77 7.20 6.66
C ALA A 40 3.50 7.65 7.39
N GLU A 41 3.63 8.47 8.42
CA GLU A 41 2.47 8.97 9.18
C GLU A 41 1.68 10.03 8.40
N ILE A 42 2.33 10.92 7.65
CA ILE A 42 1.65 11.85 6.73
C ILE A 42 0.85 11.08 5.68
N THR A 43 1.46 10.06 5.06
CA THR A 43 0.79 9.20 4.08
C THR A 43 -0.38 8.44 4.71
N SER A 44 -0.20 7.90 5.91
CA SER A 44 -1.22 7.21 6.68
C SER A 44 -2.44 8.11 6.92
N GLN A 45 -2.23 9.34 7.40
CA GLN A 45 -3.29 10.31 7.61
C GLN A 45 -4.00 10.68 6.30
N TYR A 46 -3.24 10.93 5.24
CA TYR A 46 -3.82 11.22 3.92
C TYR A 46 -4.72 10.08 3.42
N LEU A 47 -4.26 8.83 3.48
CA LEU A 47 -5.03 7.67 3.04
C LEU A 47 -6.30 7.45 3.88
N ARG A 48 -6.24 7.71 5.18
CA ARG A 48 -7.42 7.71 6.06
C ARG A 48 -8.45 8.75 5.61
N THR A 49 -8.04 9.95 5.17
CA THR A 49 -8.98 10.93 4.57
C THR A 49 -9.64 10.44 3.28
N LYS A 50 -9.04 9.46 2.60
CA LYS A 50 -9.60 8.80 1.42
C LYS A 50 -10.40 7.55 1.76
N GLY A 51 -10.62 7.27 3.05
CA GLY A 51 -11.41 6.15 3.56
C GLY A 51 -10.69 4.80 3.55
N TYR A 52 -9.36 4.77 3.42
CA TYR A 52 -8.57 3.55 3.62
C TYR A 52 -8.17 3.42 5.09
N ASP A 53 -8.19 2.19 5.60
CA ASP A 53 -7.46 1.86 6.82
C ASP A 53 -5.98 1.69 6.54
N THR A 54 -5.15 2.02 7.52
CA THR A 54 -3.69 2.00 7.37
C THR A 54 -3.01 1.44 8.61
N GLN A 55 -1.94 0.67 8.39
CA GLN A 55 -1.07 0.15 9.44
C GLN A 55 0.37 0.59 9.19
N VAL A 56 0.94 1.35 10.12
CA VAL A 56 2.33 1.82 10.03
C VAL A 56 3.24 0.89 10.83
N THR A 57 4.28 0.35 10.18
CA THR A 57 5.31 -0.48 10.81
C THR A 57 6.64 0.25 10.75
N GLY A 58 7.08 0.79 11.90
CA GLY A 58 8.32 1.56 12.02
C GLY A 58 9.54 0.74 12.45
N GLY A 59 10.71 1.41 12.48
CA GLY A 59 11.94 0.85 13.01
C GLY A 59 12.62 -0.18 12.10
N LEU A 60 12.26 -0.22 10.82
CA LEU A 60 12.78 -1.22 9.89
C LEU A 60 14.19 -0.85 9.40
N GLY A 61 15.11 -1.81 9.41
CA GLY A 61 16.38 -1.69 8.67
C GLY A 61 16.13 -1.70 7.16
N SER A 62 17.01 -1.10 6.36
CA SER A 62 16.79 -0.92 4.91
C SER A 62 16.53 -2.22 4.16
N ASN A 63 17.33 -3.27 4.43
CA ASN A 63 17.15 -4.58 3.80
C ASN A 63 15.84 -5.24 4.21
N LEU A 64 15.50 -5.19 5.51
CA LEU A 64 14.24 -5.75 6.01
C LEU A 64 13.03 -5.04 5.40
N ALA A 65 13.04 -3.71 5.35
CA ALA A 65 12.00 -2.93 4.70
C ALA A 65 11.84 -3.35 3.24
N ARG A 66 12.94 -3.43 2.48
CA ARG A 66 12.91 -3.82 1.07
C ARG A 66 12.35 -5.23 0.88
N SER A 67 12.85 -6.22 1.63
CA SER A 67 12.36 -7.60 1.53
C SER A 67 10.89 -7.74 1.96
N ALA A 68 10.46 -7.01 2.99
CA ALA A 68 9.05 -6.99 3.40
C ALA A 68 8.15 -6.37 2.31
N HIS A 69 8.64 -5.38 1.58
CA HIS A 69 7.91 -4.83 0.43
C HIS A 69 7.88 -5.78 -0.77
N GLU A 70 9.02 -6.34 -1.17
CA GLU A 70 9.11 -7.29 -2.30
C GLU A 70 8.29 -8.57 -2.07
N SER A 71 8.17 -9.01 -0.81
CA SER A 71 7.35 -10.16 -0.41
C SER A 71 5.87 -9.83 -0.19
N GLY A 72 5.47 -8.56 -0.32
CA GLY A 72 4.09 -8.12 -0.10
C GLY A 72 3.65 -8.17 1.37
N GLN A 73 4.57 -8.15 2.33
CA GLN A 73 4.26 -7.92 3.74
C GLN A 73 4.01 -6.43 4.02
N LEU A 74 4.58 -5.54 3.22
CA LEU A 74 4.31 -4.11 3.17
C LEU A 74 3.82 -3.72 1.77
N ASP A 75 2.81 -2.86 1.73
CA ASP A 75 2.25 -2.36 0.47
C ASP A 75 3.01 -1.13 -0.03
N MET A 76 3.55 -0.32 0.90
CA MET A 76 4.20 0.94 0.57
C MET A 76 5.41 1.26 1.45
N LEU A 77 6.40 1.92 0.86
CA LEU A 77 7.58 2.50 1.50
C LEU A 77 7.92 3.83 0.81
N TRP A 78 8.48 4.77 1.55
CA TRP A 78 9.14 5.93 0.96
C TRP A 78 10.59 5.58 0.61
N GLU A 79 11.01 5.96 -0.59
CA GLU A 79 12.35 5.66 -1.08
C GLU A 79 13.07 6.88 -1.64
N TYR A 80 14.37 6.93 -1.40
CA TYR A 80 15.25 7.87 -2.06
C TYR A 80 15.61 7.34 -3.45
N THR A 81 15.42 8.15 -4.49
CA THR A 81 15.72 7.77 -5.87
C THR A 81 17.15 7.24 -6.02
N GLY A 82 18.13 7.88 -5.40
CA GLY A 82 19.52 7.42 -5.40
C GLY A 82 19.73 6.04 -4.77
N VAL A 83 19.03 5.73 -3.67
CA VAL A 83 19.08 4.39 -3.05
C VAL A 83 18.48 3.36 -4.01
N SER A 84 17.33 3.66 -4.61
CA SER A 84 16.70 2.77 -5.59
C SER A 84 17.64 2.48 -6.77
N LEU A 85 18.19 3.52 -7.39
CA LEU A 85 19.07 3.40 -8.56
C LEU A 85 20.34 2.60 -8.24
N VAL A 86 21.05 2.93 -7.17
CA VAL A 86 22.37 2.34 -6.88
C VAL A 86 22.23 1.00 -6.15
N ALA A 87 21.46 0.95 -5.07
CA ALA A 87 21.45 -0.20 -4.17
C ALA A 87 20.58 -1.35 -4.69
N TYR A 88 19.48 -1.06 -5.38
CA TYR A 88 18.52 -2.09 -5.83
C TYR A 88 18.56 -2.34 -7.33
N ASN A 89 18.79 -1.30 -8.14
CA ASN A 89 18.79 -1.40 -9.59
C ASN A 89 20.21 -1.43 -10.20
N HIS A 90 21.25 -1.33 -9.37
CA HIS A 90 22.66 -1.45 -9.77
C HIS A 90 23.10 -0.50 -10.90
N VAL A 91 22.54 0.71 -10.93
CA VAL A 91 22.97 1.76 -11.85
C VAL A 91 24.36 2.22 -11.45
N THR A 92 25.33 2.01 -12.35
CA THR A 92 26.74 2.42 -12.18
C THR A 92 27.11 3.62 -13.04
N GLU A 93 26.29 3.93 -14.04
CA GLU A 93 26.47 5.07 -14.93
C GLU A 93 26.09 6.37 -14.23
N LYS A 94 26.78 7.45 -14.58
CA LYS A 94 26.43 8.79 -14.09
C LYS A 94 25.25 9.31 -14.90
N LEU A 95 24.08 9.33 -14.27
CA LEU A 95 22.86 9.89 -14.85
C LEU A 95 22.76 11.39 -14.56
N ASP A 96 22.18 12.13 -15.49
CA ASP A 96 21.67 13.47 -15.22
C ASP A 96 20.30 13.42 -14.50
N SER A 97 19.75 14.60 -14.18
CA SER A 97 18.46 14.67 -13.48
C SER A 97 17.32 14.07 -14.28
N ALA A 98 17.23 14.30 -15.59
CA ALA A 98 16.13 13.78 -16.39
C ALA A 98 16.23 12.25 -16.53
N GLN A 99 17.45 11.75 -16.75
CA GLN A 99 17.75 10.32 -16.83
C GLN A 99 17.48 9.59 -15.51
N SER A 100 17.68 10.24 -14.36
CA SER A 100 17.43 9.64 -13.04
C SER A 100 15.94 9.41 -12.73
N TYR A 101 15.04 10.05 -13.47
CA TYR A 101 13.58 9.94 -13.32
C TYR A 101 12.88 9.27 -14.51
N ALA A 102 13.63 8.85 -15.54
CA ALA A 102 13.11 8.14 -16.71
C ALA A 102 12.87 6.66 -16.40
#